data_AF-A0A9X4M6Y9-F1
#
_entry.id   AF-A0A9X4M6Y9-F1
#
_cell.length_a   1.000
_cell.length_b   1.000
_cell.length_c   1.000
_cell.angle_alpha   90.00
_cell.angle_beta   90.00
_cell.angle_gamma   90.00
#
_symmetry.space_group_name_H-M   'P 1'
#
loop_
_entity.id
_entity.type
_entity.pdbx_description
1 polymer ?
#
loop_
_entity_poly.entity_id
_entity_poly.type
_entity_poly.pdbx_seq_one_letter_code
_entity_poly.pdbx_strand_id
1 'polypeptide(L)'
;MTAPIVMDSDALSDAAKLYEAARSGAEGVVNALGDSLDSNWGCAGTDSAGRKWSEGYDPAAFEAVAAGAGIVDALGKLHDLLAFTAVNHSNTEKANKNPPEAADANPSQLPEYSAPAFKGAFGGDSDPPFGWGLVSGWLQGHTWPNGNPDKLRALGTAWNTAANGLREASSATGGAWSTLGDLESGEVPRALAQMYSVSVAAEEIASQFSRLAYACDCWAQAIEDAHRKILAILAGVLGVGLIAAGVAGFFPAGTGAALVAGSAGSSAAASVGGVLVVLDGAAVVQVGAVAAAGVAIGGAVTQIQPLLEGNPTGFAMDNTGGDSVSPPDALWQREFGQLPDGRSPRVREAPSEEEMRGLFDRWTTGAQKLPARGDKVPEVNRLDDGTVVQWRTSSRSGGQTIDIYPEGAKPLKVHLP
;
A
#
# COMPACT_ATOMS: atom_id res chain seq x y z
N MET A 1 45.85 -5.47 12.45
CA MET A 1 45.05 -6.59 12.95
C MET A 1 43.67 -6.04 13.22
N THR A 2 42.79 -6.10 12.22
CA THR A 2 41.36 -5.81 12.39
C THR A 2 40.77 -6.89 13.29
N ALA A 3 39.99 -6.50 14.30
CA ALA A 3 39.28 -7.46 15.13
C ALA A 3 38.41 -8.37 14.23
N PRO A 4 38.24 -9.66 14.55
CA PRO A 4 37.33 -10.51 13.81
C PRO A 4 35.93 -9.90 13.89
N ILE A 5 35.30 -9.66 12.74
CA ILE A 5 33.87 -9.32 12.68
C ILE A 5 33.15 -10.63 13.02
N VAL A 6 32.81 -10.84 14.28
CA VAL A 6 32.01 -11.99 14.71
C VAL A 6 30.55 -11.65 14.42
N MET A 7 30.09 -12.05 13.23
CA MET A 7 28.67 -12.00 12.91
C MET A 7 28.00 -13.19 13.59
N ASP A 8 27.01 -12.91 14.44
CA ASP A 8 26.27 -13.93 15.18
C ASP A 8 25.29 -14.65 14.24
N SER A 9 25.66 -15.89 13.85
CA SER A 9 24.85 -16.75 12.98
C SER A 9 23.51 -17.14 13.63
N ASP A 10 23.48 -17.30 14.96
CA ASP A 10 22.27 -17.66 15.68
C ASP A 10 21.29 -16.48 15.68
N ALA A 11 21.79 -15.26 15.85
CA ALA A 11 21.01 -14.03 15.76
C ALA A 11 20.31 -13.86 14.38
N LEU A 12 21.01 -14.17 13.29
CA LEU A 12 20.46 -14.15 11.93
C LEU A 12 19.42 -15.25 11.72
N SER A 13 19.68 -16.46 12.25
CA SER A 13 18.72 -17.56 12.19
C SER A 13 17.44 -17.24 12.95
N ASP A 14 17.54 -16.61 14.12
CA ASP A 14 16.37 -16.19 14.90
C ASP A 14 15.59 -15.06 14.22
N ALA A 15 16.29 -14.10 13.59
CA ALA A 15 15.66 -13.10 12.75
C ALA A 15 14.91 -13.73 11.57
N ALA A 16 15.50 -14.74 10.90
CA ALA A 16 14.83 -15.45 9.81
C ALA A 16 13.52 -16.11 10.28
N LYS A 17 13.51 -16.79 11.44
CA LYS A 17 12.30 -17.42 12.01
C LYS A 17 11.18 -16.42 12.28
N LEU A 18 11.51 -15.19 12.68
CA LEU A 18 10.51 -14.13 12.84
C LEU A 18 9.86 -13.75 11.50
N TYR A 19 10.63 -13.71 10.42
CA TYR A 19 10.10 -13.46 9.08
C TYR A 19 9.30 -14.64 8.53
N GLU A 20 9.68 -15.88 8.84
CA GLU A 20 8.87 -17.06 8.53
C GLU A 20 7.51 -17.00 9.23
N ALA A 21 7.50 -16.69 10.53
CA ALA A 21 6.26 -16.54 11.30
C ALA A 21 5.38 -15.40 10.77
N ALA A 22 5.99 -14.26 10.42
CA ALA A 22 5.29 -13.13 9.81
C ALA A 22 4.69 -13.50 8.45
N ARG A 23 5.45 -14.21 7.60
CA ARG A 23 4.95 -14.75 6.32
C ARG A 23 3.74 -15.64 6.53
N SER A 24 3.81 -16.62 7.44
CA SER A 24 2.68 -17.51 7.73
C SER A 24 1.45 -16.77 8.24
N GLY A 25 1.64 -15.74 9.09
CA GLY A 25 0.56 -14.87 9.54
C GLY A 25 -0.09 -14.11 8.39
N ALA A 26 0.71 -13.48 7.54
CA ALA A 26 0.22 -12.76 6.36
C ALA A 26 -0.48 -13.69 5.36
N GLU A 27 0.04 -14.89 5.13
CA GLU A 27 -0.59 -15.92 4.29
C GLU A 27 -1.99 -16.27 4.79
N GLY A 28 -2.14 -16.53 6.09
CA GLY A 28 -3.44 -16.80 6.70
C GLY A 28 -4.42 -15.64 6.54
N VAL A 29 -3.94 -14.41 6.68
CA VAL A 29 -4.73 -13.18 6.49
C VAL A 29 -5.23 -13.04 5.05
N VAL A 30 -4.36 -13.19 4.06
CA VAL A 30 -4.72 -13.04 2.65
C VAL A 30 -5.67 -14.14 2.19
N ASN A 31 -5.47 -15.39 2.64
CA ASN A 31 -6.39 -16.49 2.35
C ASN A 31 -7.79 -16.23 2.94
N ALA A 32 -7.87 -15.82 4.22
CA ALA A 32 -9.16 -15.52 4.87
C ALA A 32 -9.90 -14.35 4.21
N LEU A 33 -9.16 -13.36 3.71
CA LEU A 33 -9.70 -12.29 2.89
C LEU A 33 -10.31 -12.85 1.60
N GLY A 34 -9.53 -13.63 0.82
CA GLY A 34 -10.00 -14.24 -0.43
C GLY A 34 -11.28 -15.06 -0.26
N ASP A 35 -11.34 -15.91 0.78
CA ASP A 35 -12.52 -16.71 1.10
C ASP A 35 -13.75 -15.85 1.43
N SER A 36 -13.54 -14.75 2.16
CA SER A 36 -14.60 -13.81 2.51
C SER A 36 -15.11 -13.05 1.30
N LEU A 37 -14.21 -12.64 0.40
CA LEU A 37 -14.57 -11.99 -0.86
C LEU A 37 -15.37 -12.94 -1.75
N ASP A 38 -14.91 -14.18 -1.92
CA ASP A 38 -15.60 -15.18 -2.74
C ASP A 38 -16.96 -15.60 -2.17
N SER A 39 -17.12 -15.60 -0.84
CA SER A 39 -18.39 -15.95 -0.19
C SER A 39 -19.43 -14.84 -0.29
N ASN A 40 -18.99 -13.58 -0.41
CA ASN A 40 -19.84 -12.38 -0.44
C ASN A 40 -19.88 -11.69 -1.82
N TRP A 41 -19.51 -12.44 -2.88
CA TRP A 41 -19.53 -11.97 -4.26
C TRP A 41 -20.94 -11.56 -4.75
N GLY A 42 -20.97 -10.82 -5.86
CA GLY A 42 -22.23 -10.49 -6.54
C GLY A 42 -23.19 -9.64 -5.69
N CYS A 43 -22.67 -8.65 -4.99
CA CYS A 43 -23.40 -7.81 -4.03
C CYS A 43 -23.53 -6.34 -4.44
N ALA A 44 -22.88 -5.89 -5.50
CA ALA A 44 -22.84 -4.48 -5.90
C ALA A 44 -24.16 -3.98 -6.52
N GLY A 45 -24.96 -4.87 -7.10
CA GLY A 45 -26.11 -4.57 -7.94
C GLY A 45 -25.84 -4.84 -9.43
N THR A 46 -26.92 -5.08 -10.17
CA THR A 46 -26.96 -5.29 -11.62
C THR A 46 -27.51 -4.08 -12.38
N ASP A 47 -28.01 -3.09 -11.64
CA ASP A 47 -28.42 -1.78 -12.14
C ASP A 47 -27.22 -0.94 -12.63
N SER A 48 -27.51 0.21 -13.23
CA SER A 48 -26.49 1.11 -13.79
C SER A 48 -25.46 1.56 -12.75
N ALA A 49 -25.92 1.90 -11.54
CA ALA A 49 -25.07 2.40 -10.47
C ALA A 49 -24.21 1.27 -9.89
N GLY A 50 -24.83 0.11 -9.62
CA GLY A 50 -24.12 -1.10 -9.17
C GLY A 50 -23.04 -1.55 -10.15
N ARG A 51 -23.35 -1.60 -11.45
CA ARG A 51 -22.36 -1.89 -12.50
C ARG A 51 -21.21 -0.89 -12.45
N LYS A 52 -21.51 0.41 -12.49
CA LYS A 52 -20.50 1.46 -12.51
C LYS A 52 -19.59 1.42 -11.28
N TRP A 53 -20.14 1.17 -10.11
CA TRP A 53 -19.36 1.00 -8.88
C TRP A 53 -18.43 -0.22 -8.99
N SER A 54 -18.95 -1.37 -9.43
CA SER A 54 -18.16 -2.60 -9.57
C SER A 54 -17.05 -2.49 -10.62
N GLU A 55 -17.23 -1.71 -11.70
CA GLU A 55 -16.19 -1.43 -12.69
C GLU A 55 -14.95 -0.74 -12.10
N GLY A 56 -15.13 0.03 -11.02
CA GLY A 56 -14.01 0.59 -10.25
C GLY A 56 -13.52 -0.32 -9.15
N TYR A 57 -14.45 -0.93 -8.39
CA TYR A 57 -14.12 -1.75 -7.22
C TYR A 57 -13.43 -3.07 -7.56
N ASP A 58 -13.95 -3.84 -8.52
CA ASP A 58 -13.47 -5.19 -8.80
C ASP A 58 -11.99 -5.22 -9.21
N PRO A 59 -11.51 -4.40 -10.16
CA PRO A 59 -10.09 -4.37 -10.52
C PRO A 59 -9.18 -4.03 -9.33
N ALA A 60 -9.54 -3.02 -8.53
CA ALA A 60 -8.75 -2.63 -7.37
C ALA A 60 -8.75 -3.71 -6.27
N ALA A 61 -9.85 -4.43 -6.08
CA ALA A 61 -9.92 -5.57 -5.18
C ALA A 61 -8.97 -6.69 -5.63
N PHE A 62 -8.95 -7.03 -6.92
CA PHE A 62 -8.04 -8.05 -7.46
C PHE A 62 -6.57 -7.65 -7.30
N GLU A 63 -6.23 -6.40 -7.65
CA GLU A 63 -4.89 -5.85 -7.49
C GLU A 63 -4.46 -5.82 -6.02
N ALA A 64 -5.36 -5.45 -5.11
CA ALA A 64 -5.09 -5.41 -3.67
C ALA A 64 -4.78 -6.81 -3.10
N VAL A 65 -5.57 -7.84 -3.46
CA VAL A 65 -5.30 -9.22 -3.02
C VAL A 65 -3.97 -9.73 -3.59
N ALA A 66 -3.67 -9.43 -4.86
CA ALA A 66 -2.39 -9.77 -5.48
C ALA A 66 -1.21 -9.07 -4.79
N ALA A 67 -1.36 -7.80 -4.42
CA ALA A 67 -0.34 -7.07 -3.67
C ALA A 67 -0.14 -7.62 -2.25
N GLY A 68 -1.22 -8.04 -1.59
CA GLY A 68 -1.15 -8.77 -0.33
C GLY A 68 -0.31 -10.06 -0.47
N ALA A 69 -0.51 -10.82 -1.54
CA ALA A 69 0.32 -11.98 -1.86
C ALA A 69 1.80 -11.61 -2.08
N GLY A 70 2.07 -10.50 -2.78
CA GLY A 70 3.43 -9.97 -2.94
C GLY A 70 4.12 -9.63 -1.60
N ILE A 71 3.37 -9.20 -0.58
CA ILE A 71 3.93 -9.02 0.77
C ILE A 71 4.23 -10.35 1.46
N VAL A 72 3.39 -11.37 1.29
CA VAL A 72 3.69 -12.74 1.78
C VAL A 72 5.01 -13.22 1.18
N ASP A 73 5.20 -13.07 -0.13
CA ASP A 73 6.44 -13.45 -0.79
C ASP A 73 7.63 -12.60 -0.32
N ALA A 74 7.47 -11.29 -0.16
CA ALA A 74 8.54 -10.41 0.32
C ALA A 74 9.01 -10.77 1.73
N LEU A 75 8.09 -11.14 2.63
CA LEU A 75 8.43 -11.64 3.97
C LEU A 75 9.19 -12.97 3.87
N GLY A 76 8.78 -13.87 2.97
CA GLY A 76 9.50 -15.12 2.69
C GLY A 76 10.91 -14.90 2.14
N LYS A 77 11.08 -13.94 1.23
CA LYS A 77 12.40 -13.59 0.68
C LYS A 77 13.32 -13.01 1.75
N LEU A 78 12.79 -12.21 2.69
CA LEU A 78 13.58 -11.73 3.84
C LEU A 78 14.00 -12.87 4.77
N HIS A 79 13.11 -13.85 5.03
CA HIS A 79 13.51 -15.09 5.71
C HIS A 79 14.66 -15.79 4.98
N ASP A 80 14.51 -16.03 3.68
CA ASP A 80 15.49 -16.80 2.92
C ASP A 80 16.85 -16.09 2.91
N LEU A 81 16.87 -14.77 2.69
CA LEU A 81 18.11 -13.98 2.73
C LEU A 81 18.80 -14.09 4.09
N LEU A 82 18.07 -13.91 5.19
CA LEU A 82 18.63 -13.99 6.54
C LEU A 82 19.15 -15.41 6.86
N ALA A 83 18.41 -16.44 6.47
CA ALA A 83 18.81 -17.84 6.68
C ALA A 83 20.06 -18.21 5.88
N PHE A 84 20.16 -17.80 4.62
CA PHE A 84 21.34 -18.01 3.80
C PHE A 84 22.55 -17.26 4.36
N THR A 85 22.37 -16.01 4.78
CA THR A 85 23.43 -15.22 5.41
C THR A 85 23.92 -15.89 6.71
N ALA A 86 23.01 -16.40 7.54
CA ALA A 86 23.38 -17.16 8.74
C ALA A 86 24.29 -18.36 8.42
N VAL A 87 23.92 -19.18 7.42
CA VAL A 87 24.71 -20.35 7.00
C VAL A 87 26.05 -19.95 6.38
N ASN A 88 26.09 -18.87 5.59
CA ASN A 88 27.34 -18.37 5.00
C ASN A 88 28.36 -17.97 6.07
N HIS A 89 27.90 -17.30 7.14
CA HIS A 89 28.77 -16.95 8.28
C HIS A 89 29.19 -18.18 9.10
N SER A 90 28.26 -19.10 9.41
CA SER A 90 28.59 -20.37 10.07
C SER A 90 29.66 -21.16 9.31
N ASN A 91 29.51 -21.27 7.98
CA ASN A 91 30.45 -21.99 7.12
C ASN A 91 31.82 -21.32 7.04
N THR A 92 31.87 -19.98 7.06
CA THR A 92 33.12 -19.23 7.15
C THR A 92 33.86 -19.53 8.45
N GLU A 93 33.16 -19.52 9.59
CA GLU A 93 33.75 -19.85 10.89
C GLU A 93 34.23 -21.31 10.95
N LYS A 94 33.46 -22.25 10.40
CA LYS A 94 33.84 -23.67 10.30
C LYS A 94 35.10 -23.89 9.46
N ALA A 95 35.24 -23.16 8.35
CA ALA A 95 36.41 -23.24 7.49
C ALA A 95 37.68 -22.67 8.15
N ASN A 96 37.52 -21.69 9.05
CA ASN A 96 38.63 -21.06 9.77
C ASN A 96 39.17 -21.87 10.96
N LYS A 97 38.51 -22.99 11.33
CA LYS A 97 38.99 -23.91 12.39
C LYS A 97 40.19 -24.75 11.93
N ASN A 98 40.96 -25.26 12.90
CA ASN A 98 42.07 -26.18 12.63
C ASN A 98 41.94 -27.47 13.47
N PRO A 99 41.60 -28.63 12.86
CA PRO A 99 41.31 -28.80 11.43
C PRO A 99 39.99 -28.13 10.99
N PRO A 100 39.82 -27.79 9.71
CA PRO A 100 38.56 -27.25 9.20
C PRO A 100 37.39 -28.23 9.42
N GLU A 101 36.24 -27.69 9.77
CA GLU A 101 35.00 -28.46 9.88
C GLU A 101 34.24 -28.50 8.54
N ALA A 102 33.40 -29.53 8.36
CA ALA A 102 32.57 -29.64 7.16
C ALA A 102 31.51 -28.53 7.12
N ALA A 103 31.26 -27.98 5.93
CA ALA A 103 30.24 -26.97 5.71
C ALA A 103 28.82 -27.53 5.88
N ASP A 104 27.93 -26.72 6.43
CA ASP A 104 26.50 -26.95 6.44
C ASP A 104 25.92 -26.77 5.04
N ALA A 105 24.86 -27.51 4.76
CA ALA A 105 24.07 -27.33 3.55
C ALA A 105 23.31 -25.99 3.58
N ASN A 106 23.10 -25.41 2.39
CA ASN A 106 22.24 -24.23 2.26
C ASN A 106 20.82 -24.53 2.76
N PRO A 107 20.15 -23.56 3.39
CA PRO A 107 18.78 -23.74 3.85
C PRO A 107 17.83 -23.86 2.64
N SER A 108 16.71 -24.52 2.86
CA SER A 108 15.64 -24.57 1.84
C SER A 108 14.94 -23.21 1.77
N GLN A 109 14.61 -22.78 0.56
CA GLN A 109 13.83 -21.57 0.34
C GLN A 109 12.35 -21.82 0.62
N LEU A 110 11.66 -20.81 1.10
CA LEU A 110 10.20 -20.87 1.25
C LEU A 110 9.53 -20.84 -0.13
N PRO A 111 8.42 -21.59 -0.32
CA PRO A 111 7.73 -21.61 -1.60
C PRO A 111 7.10 -20.25 -1.91
N GLU A 112 7.00 -19.93 -3.21
CA GLU A 112 6.21 -18.79 -3.68
C GLU A 112 4.73 -18.98 -3.31
N TYR A 113 4.08 -17.89 -2.93
CA TYR A 113 2.68 -17.84 -2.57
C TYR A 113 1.84 -17.33 -3.73
N SER A 114 0.76 -18.03 -4.03
CA SER A 114 -0.21 -17.60 -5.04
C SER A 114 -1.39 -16.91 -4.38
N ALA A 115 -1.75 -15.74 -4.90
CA ALA A 115 -2.93 -15.01 -4.45
C ALA A 115 -4.21 -15.89 -4.57
N PRO A 116 -5.11 -15.86 -3.58
CA PRO A 116 -6.34 -16.64 -3.62
C PRO A 116 -7.27 -16.09 -4.71
N ALA A 117 -7.93 -16.99 -5.42
CA ALA A 117 -8.94 -16.62 -6.40
C ALA A 117 -10.28 -16.31 -5.72
N PHE A 118 -10.98 -15.29 -6.24
CA PHE A 118 -12.32 -14.93 -5.78
C PHE A 118 -13.14 -14.32 -6.93
N LYS A 119 -14.46 -14.23 -6.75
CA LYS A 119 -15.38 -13.60 -7.71
C LYS A 119 -15.59 -12.11 -7.40
N GLY A 120 -15.83 -11.31 -8.44
CA GLY A 120 -16.12 -9.88 -8.32
C GLY A 120 -17.46 -9.56 -7.64
N ALA A 121 -17.62 -8.32 -7.24
CA ALA A 121 -18.81 -7.81 -6.57
C ALA A 121 -19.98 -7.55 -7.53
N PHE A 122 -19.76 -7.46 -8.86
CA PHE A 122 -20.88 -7.30 -9.80
C PHE A 122 -21.90 -8.44 -9.71
N GLY A 123 -23.16 -8.09 -9.45
CA GLY A 123 -24.25 -9.04 -9.22
C GLY A 123 -25.24 -8.52 -8.17
N GLY A 124 -26.40 -9.16 -8.05
CA GLY A 124 -27.40 -8.78 -7.07
C GLY A 124 -28.52 -9.82 -7.02
N ASP A 125 -29.12 -9.97 -5.84
CA ASP A 125 -30.07 -11.05 -5.55
C ASP A 125 -31.40 -10.55 -4.96
N SER A 126 -31.63 -9.24 -4.89
CA SER A 126 -32.90 -8.70 -4.38
C SER A 126 -33.94 -8.44 -5.46
N ASP A 127 -35.16 -8.87 -5.20
CA ASP A 127 -36.32 -8.59 -6.05
C ASP A 127 -36.81 -7.14 -5.86
N PRO A 128 -37.36 -6.51 -6.91
CA PRO A 128 -37.99 -5.21 -6.78
C PRO A 128 -39.16 -5.23 -5.78
N PRO A 129 -39.39 -4.14 -5.04
CA PRO A 129 -40.46 -4.09 -4.04
C PRO A 129 -41.85 -4.05 -4.69
N PHE A 130 -42.87 -4.37 -3.90
CA PHE A 130 -44.26 -4.20 -4.31
C PHE A 130 -44.53 -2.76 -4.75
N GLY A 131 -45.26 -2.59 -5.87
CA GLY A 131 -45.53 -1.28 -6.47
C GLY A 131 -44.45 -0.78 -7.43
N TRP A 132 -43.26 -1.41 -7.51
CA TRP A 132 -42.23 -1.03 -8.48
C TRP A 132 -42.72 -1.05 -9.94
N GLY A 133 -43.51 -2.06 -10.30
CA GLY A 133 -44.12 -2.18 -11.63
C GLY A 133 -45.06 -1.04 -12.00
N LEU A 134 -45.54 -0.25 -11.04
CA LEU A 134 -46.39 0.93 -11.29
C LEU A 134 -45.59 2.13 -11.81
N VAL A 135 -44.31 2.21 -11.47
CA VAL A 135 -43.44 3.35 -11.83
C VAL A 135 -42.41 2.98 -12.89
N SER A 136 -42.02 1.70 -13.00
CA SER A 136 -40.89 1.26 -13.83
C SER A 136 -41.01 1.64 -15.31
N GLY A 137 -42.23 1.66 -15.87
CA GLY A 137 -42.47 2.08 -17.25
C GLY A 137 -42.12 3.54 -17.56
N TRP A 138 -41.91 4.37 -16.53
CA TRP A 138 -41.56 5.79 -16.66
C TRP A 138 -40.13 6.10 -16.22
N LEU A 139 -39.38 5.12 -15.72
CA LEU A 139 -38.01 5.31 -15.20
C LEU A 139 -36.94 5.28 -16.30
N GLN A 140 -37.32 5.46 -17.58
CA GLN A 140 -36.39 5.58 -18.72
C GLN A 140 -35.30 4.49 -18.77
N GLY A 141 -35.62 3.27 -18.34
CA GLY A 141 -34.70 2.14 -18.36
C GLY A 141 -33.89 1.92 -17.08
N HIS A 142 -34.04 2.77 -16.05
CA HIS A 142 -33.47 2.45 -14.74
C HIS A 142 -34.14 1.21 -14.15
N THR A 143 -33.31 0.35 -13.54
CA THR A 143 -33.75 -0.85 -12.83
C THR A 143 -33.72 -0.65 -11.32
N TRP A 144 -34.33 -1.59 -10.60
CA TRP A 144 -34.25 -1.63 -9.15
C TRP A 144 -32.80 -1.82 -8.71
N PRO A 145 -32.28 -1.00 -7.77
CA PRO A 145 -30.95 -1.18 -7.23
C PRO A 145 -30.85 -2.48 -6.43
N ASN A 146 -30.46 -3.58 -7.06
CA ASN A 146 -30.63 -4.90 -6.48
C ASN A 146 -29.40 -5.43 -5.71
N GLY A 147 -28.47 -4.55 -5.36
CA GLY A 147 -27.31 -4.90 -4.53
C GLY A 147 -27.69 -5.35 -3.11
N ASN A 148 -26.71 -5.91 -2.41
CA ASN A 148 -26.87 -6.54 -1.09
C ASN A 148 -25.99 -5.81 -0.05
N PRO A 149 -26.56 -4.88 0.73
CA PRO A 149 -25.82 -4.09 1.72
C PRO A 149 -25.13 -4.92 2.82
N ASP A 150 -25.73 -6.04 3.23
CA ASP A 150 -25.16 -6.89 4.28
C ASP A 150 -23.90 -7.60 3.80
N LYS A 151 -23.94 -8.15 2.57
CA LYS A 151 -22.74 -8.71 1.92
C LYS A 151 -21.66 -7.64 1.74
N LEU A 152 -22.03 -6.42 1.31
CA LEU A 152 -21.08 -5.32 1.17
C LEU A 152 -20.41 -4.96 2.51
N ARG A 153 -21.14 -4.92 3.62
CA ARG A 153 -20.55 -4.71 4.95
C ARG A 153 -19.67 -5.87 5.41
N ALA A 154 -20.03 -7.09 5.04
CA ALA A 154 -19.17 -8.26 5.29
C ALA A 154 -17.84 -8.13 4.53
N LEU A 155 -17.87 -7.69 3.27
CA LEU A 155 -16.65 -7.35 2.52
C LEU A 155 -15.85 -6.24 3.23
N GLY A 156 -16.51 -5.17 3.68
CA GLY A 156 -15.86 -4.08 4.41
C GLY A 156 -15.17 -4.55 5.69
N THR A 157 -15.83 -5.42 6.45
CA THR A 157 -15.25 -6.06 7.64
C THR A 157 -14.05 -6.92 7.29
N ALA A 158 -14.13 -7.72 6.22
CA ALA A 158 -13.04 -8.58 5.79
C ALA A 158 -11.79 -7.77 5.39
N TRP A 159 -11.97 -6.69 4.62
CA TRP A 159 -10.88 -5.78 4.25
C TRP A 159 -10.20 -5.12 5.46
N ASN A 160 -10.97 -4.61 6.42
CA ASN A 160 -10.40 -4.02 7.65
C ASN A 160 -9.69 -5.07 8.50
N THR A 161 -10.25 -6.28 8.60
CA THR A 161 -9.61 -7.41 9.30
C THR A 161 -8.28 -7.75 8.64
N ALA A 162 -8.24 -7.80 7.32
CA ALA A 162 -7.02 -8.07 6.57
C ALA A 162 -5.98 -6.94 6.71
N ALA A 163 -6.41 -5.68 6.72
CA ALA A 163 -5.54 -4.54 6.96
C ALA A 163 -4.85 -4.64 8.33
N ASN A 164 -5.60 -4.95 9.38
CA ASN A 164 -5.05 -5.11 10.72
C ASN A 164 -4.12 -6.33 10.82
N GLY A 165 -4.55 -7.47 10.27
CA GLY A 165 -3.73 -8.69 10.26
C GLY A 165 -2.40 -8.52 9.53
N LEU A 166 -2.38 -7.76 8.42
CA LEU A 166 -1.14 -7.48 7.68
C LEU A 166 -0.19 -6.57 8.48
N ARG A 167 -0.73 -5.55 9.17
CA ARG A 167 0.05 -4.71 10.09
C ARG A 167 0.61 -5.50 11.26
N GLU A 168 -0.19 -6.40 11.84
CA GLU A 168 0.24 -7.28 12.92
C GLU A 168 1.38 -8.19 12.46
N ALA A 169 1.24 -8.85 11.30
CA ALA A 169 2.29 -9.68 10.70
C ALA A 169 3.59 -8.89 10.47
N SER A 170 3.50 -7.68 9.92
CA SER A 170 4.66 -6.79 9.72
C SER A 170 5.31 -6.42 11.07
N SER A 171 4.51 -6.01 12.06
CA SER A 171 5.01 -5.61 13.38
C SER A 171 5.67 -6.74 14.17
N ALA A 172 5.26 -7.99 13.94
CA ALA A 172 5.84 -9.17 14.58
C ALA A 172 7.33 -9.37 14.21
N THR A 173 7.81 -8.74 13.12
CA THR A 173 9.22 -8.75 12.73
C THR A 173 10.10 -7.84 13.60
N GLY A 174 9.52 -7.03 14.51
CA GLY A 174 10.26 -6.04 15.32
C GLY A 174 11.44 -6.59 16.11
N GLY A 175 11.38 -7.87 16.54
CA GLY A 175 12.53 -8.54 17.16
C GLY A 175 13.75 -8.62 16.25
N ALA A 176 13.55 -8.90 14.96
CA ALA A 176 14.63 -8.99 13.97
C ALA A 176 15.34 -7.65 13.77
N TRP A 177 14.59 -6.54 13.83
CA TRP A 177 15.16 -5.19 13.75
C TRP A 177 16.10 -4.88 14.91
N SER A 178 15.69 -5.22 16.13
CA SER A 178 16.54 -5.05 17.31
C SER A 178 17.80 -5.90 17.19
N THR A 179 17.62 -7.19 16.89
CA THR A 179 18.72 -8.15 16.79
C THR A 179 19.76 -7.74 15.75
N LEU A 180 19.33 -7.33 14.56
CA LEU A 180 20.25 -6.93 13.50
C LEU A 180 20.87 -5.55 13.75
N GLY A 181 20.13 -4.62 14.37
CA GLY A 181 20.65 -3.29 14.70
C GLY A 181 21.82 -3.32 15.70
N ASP A 182 21.92 -4.38 16.50
CA ASP A 182 23.01 -4.58 17.46
C ASP A 182 24.27 -5.22 16.82
N LEU A 183 24.21 -5.67 15.56
CA LEU A 183 25.33 -6.29 14.87
C LEU A 183 26.24 -5.27 14.17
N GLU A 184 27.54 -5.34 14.44
CA GLU A 184 28.56 -4.53 13.76
C GLU A 184 29.05 -5.22 12.47
N SER A 185 28.28 -5.13 11.38
CA SER A 185 28.66 -5.67 10.06
C SER A 185 28.31 -4.71 8.91
N GLY A 186 29.14 -4.68 7.87
CA GLY A 186 28.92 -3.85 6.68
C GLY A 186 27.69 -4.25 5.84
N GLU A 187 27.13 -5.45 6.08
CA GLU A 187 25.95 -5.96 5.37
C GLU A 187 24.63 -5.58 6.06
N VAL A 188 24.67 -5.28 7.36
CA VAL A 188 23.51 -4.96 8.21
C VAL A 188 22.71 -3.75 7.70
N PRO A 189 23.32 -2.61 7.29
CA PRO A 189 22.56 -1.47 6.79
C PRO A 189 21.69 -1.79 5.57
N ARG A 190 22.17 -2.67 4.68
CA ARG A 190 21.42 -3.09 3.49
C ARG A 190 20.26 -4.00 3.85
N ALA A 191 20.47 -4.94 4.78
CA ALA A 191 19.42 -5.81 5.30
C ALA A 191 18.30 -4.97 5.94
N LEU A 192 18.66 -4.02 6.83
CA LEU A 192 17.69 -3.13 7.48
C LEU A 192 16.93 -2.25 6.49
N ALA A 193 17.58 -1.74 5.43
CA ALA A 193 16.91 -0.97 4.39
C ALA A 193 15.88 -1.81 3.60
N GLN A 194 16.19 -3.09 3.37
CA GLN A 194 15.27 -4.01 2.69
C GLN A 194 14.09 -4.38 3.58
N MET A 195 14.34 -4.65 4.86
CA MET A 195 13.30 -4.86 5.87
C MET A 195 12.39 -3.63 5.99
N TYR A 196 12.96 -2.43 5.94
CA TYR A 196 12.22 -1.16 5.95
C TYR A 196 11.26 -1.06 4.78
N SER A 197 11.78 -1.31 3.58
CA SER A 197 10.99 -1.22 2.34
C SER A 197 9.78 -2.15 2.37
N VAL A 198 9.95 -3.39 2.87
CA VAL A 198 8.83 -4.33 3.03
C VAL A 198 7.84 -3.86 4.10
N SER A 199 8.31 -3.32 5.23
CA SER A 199 7.42 -2.81 6.28
C SER A 199 6.56 -1.62 5.82
N VAL A 200 7.14 -0.73 5.01
CA VAL A 200 6.44 0.42 4.43
C VAL A 200 5.41 -0.05 3.40
N ALA A 201 5.80 -0.96 2.50
CA ALA A 201 4.87 -1.51 1.51
C ALA A 201 3.69 -2.25 2.16
N ALA A 202 3.94 -2.99 3.25
CA ALA A 202 2.89 -3.66 4.02
C ALA A 202 1.89 -2.66 4.64
N GLU A 203 2.37 -1.55 5.21
CA GLU A 203 1.49 -0.49 5.75
C GLU A 203 0.71 0.23 4.64
N GLU A 204 1.35 0.51 3.51
CA GLU A 204 0.69 1.14 2.37
C GLU A 204 -0.44 0.25 1.84
N ILE A 205 -0.19 -1.04 1.63
CA ILE A 205 -1.20 -2.00 1.18
C ILE A 205 -2.32 -2.16 2.22
N ALA A 206 -2.00 -2.27 3.51
CA ALA A 206 -3.00 -2.31 4.58
C ALA A 206 -3.89 -1.05 4.61
N SER A 207 -3.32 0.11 4.31
CA SER A 207 -4.07 1.36 4.17
C SER A 207 -5.02 1.32 2.97
N GLN A 208 -4.63 0.70 1.85
CA GLN A 208 -5.51 0.52 0.70
C GLN A 208 -6.63 -0.49 0.98
N PHE A 209 -6.36 -1.56 1.74
CA PHE A 209 -7.40 -2.47 2.21
C PHE A 209 -8.46 -1.71 3.03
N SER A 210 -8.02 -0.82 3.93
CA SER A 210 -8.94 0.01 4.73
C SER A 210 -9.79 0.97 3.86
N ARG A 211 -9.25 1.46 2.72
CA ARG A 211 -9.98 2.30 1.76
C ARG A 211 -11.02 1.50 0.97
N LEU A 212 -10.68 0.28 0.56
CA LEU A 212 -11.63 -0.64 -0.06
C LEU A 212 -12.76 -0.98 0.92
N ALA A 213 -12.44 -1.17 2.20
CA ALA A 213 -13.45 -1.38 3.24
C ALA A 213 -14.45 -0.21 3.32
N TYR A 214 -13.93 1.01 3.38
CA TYR A 214 -14.75 2.23 3.39
C TYR A 214 -15.62 2.35 2.14
N ALA A 215 -15.10 2.01 0.95
CA ALA A 215 -15.86 2.02 -0.29
C ALA A 215 -17.05 1.04 -0.25
N CYS A 216 -16.85 -0.17 0.31
CA CYS A 216 -17.91 -1.14 0.52
C CYS A 216 -19.01 -0.59 1.47
N ASP A 217 -18.60 -0.01 2.60
CA ASP A 217 -19.54 0.55 3.59
C ASP A 217 -20.34 1.73 3.02
N CYS A 218 -19.69 2.63 2.28
CA CYS A 218 -20.37 3.72 1.60
C CYS A 218 -21.37 3.23 0.55
N TRP A 219 -21.02 2.20 -0.21
CA TRP A 219 -21.91 1.65 -1.22
C TRP A 219 -23.11 0.93 -0.60
N ALA A 220 -22.90 0.16 0.47
CA ALA A 220 -23.97 -0.45 1.26
C ALA A 220 -24.97 0.60 1.74
N GLN A 221 -24.47 1.71 2.31
CA GLN A 221 -25.30 2.82 2.79
C GLN A 221 -26.09 3.48 1.65
N ALA A 222 -25.45 3.71 0.50
CA ALA A 222 -26.10 4.31 -0.66
C ALA A 222 -27.28 3.47 -1.18
N ILE A 223 -27.11 2.15 -1.24
CA ILE A 223 -28.19 1.22 -1.62
C ILE A 223 -29.33 1.26 -0.60
N GLU A 224 -29.04 1.18 0.70
CA GLU A 224 -30.08 1.25 1.74
C GLU A 224 -30.85 2.57 1.73
N ASP A 225 -30.15 3.68 1.54
CA ASP A 225 -30.78 4.99 1.41
C ASP A 225 -31.70 5.03 0.19
N ALA A 226 -31.27 4.48 -0.94
CA ALA A 226 -32.11 4.38 -2.12
C ALA A 226 -33.34 3.50 -1.85
N HIS A 227 -33.16 2.32 -1.25
CA HIS A 227 -34.25 1.42 -0.89
C HIS A 227 -35.27 2.09 0.03
N ARG A 228 -34.81 2.70 1.13
CA ARG A 228 -35.68 3.41 2.09
C ARG A 228 -36.51 4.51 1.41
N LYS A 229 -35.87 5.33 0.58
CA LYS A 229 -36.54 6.45 -0.11
C LYS A 229 -37.55 5.94 -1.15
N ILE A 230 -37.17 4.95 -1.95
CA ILE A 230 -38.07 4.36 -2.96
C ILE A 230 -39.27 3.70 -2.27
N LEU A 231 -39.06 2.90 -1.23
CA LEU A 231 -40.14 2.26 -0.47
C LEU A 231 -41.10 3.29 0.13
N ALA A 232 -40.59 4.40 0.68
CA ALA A 232 -41.43 5.47 1.20
C ALA A 232 -42.27 6.14 0.11
N ILE A 233 -41.68 6.39 -1.07
CA ILE A 233 -42.41 6.94 -2.23
C ILE A 233 -43.51 5.98 -2.68
N LEU A 234 -43.20 4.69 -2.84
CA LEU A 234 -44.16 3.67 -3.27
C LEU A 234 -45.30 3.49 -2.26
N ALA A 235 -44.99 3.50 -0.96
CA ALA A 235 -45.99 3.43 0.10
C ALA A 235 -46.95 4.65 0.05
N GLY A 236 -46.45 5.84 -0.23
CA GLY A 236 -47.26 7.06 -0.41
C GLY A 236 -48.15 7.06 -1.65
N VAL A 237 -47.83 6.25 -2.67
CA VAL A 237 -48.70 6.05 -3.85
C VAL A 237 -49.82 5.05 -3.55
N LEU A 238 -49.54 4.03 -2.72
CA LEU A 238 -50.48 2.96 -2.38
C LEU A 238 -51.41 3.31 -1.22
N GLY A 239 -50.97 4.17 -0.29
CA GLY A 239 -51.77 4.73 0.79
C GLY A 239 -52.16 6.18 0.48
N VAL A 240 -53.44 6.51 0.55
CA VAL A 240 -54.00 7.84 0.24
C VAL A 240 -53.24 8.98 0.97
N GLY A 241 -52.35 9.69 0.27
CA GLY A 241 -52.13 11.13 0.47
C GLY A 241 -51.03 11.63 1.42
N LEU A 242 -49.84 11.02 1.50
CA LEU A 242 -48.68 11.69 2.12
C LEU A 242 -47.43 11.63 1.22
N ILE A 243 -47.23 12.68 0.43
CA ILE A 243 -45.91 13.03 -0.07
C ILE A 243 -45.15 13.60 1.12
N ALA A 244 -44.33 12.77 1.79
CA ALA A 244 -43.38 13.25 2.77
C ALA A 244 -42.28 14.04 2.03
N ALA A 245 -42.53 15.34 1.85
CA ALA A 245 -41.51 16.31 1.52
C ALA A 245 -40.52 16.38 2.70
N GLY A 246 -39.42 15.63 2.62
CA GLY A 246 -38.44 15.62 3.70
C GLY A 246 -37.43 14.48 3.60
N VAL A 247 -36.52 14.57 2.65
CA VAL A 247 -35.22 13.88 2.75
C VAL A 247 -34.14 14.95 2.69
N ALA A 248 -33.99 15.65 3.81
CA ALA A 248 -32.79 16.41 4.10
C ALA A 248 -31.79 15.44 4.74
N GLY A 249 -30.90 14.89 3.90
CA GLY A 249 -29.86 13.96 4.35
C GLY A 249 -29.06 13.49 3.16
N PHE A 250 -27.83 13.99 3.07
CA PHE A 250 -26.84 13.84 2.00
C PHE A 250 -26.91 14.89 0.86
N PHE A 251 -26.63 16.15 1.21
CA PHE A 251 -26.04 17.12 0.29
C PHE A 251 -24.62 17.43 0.76
N PRO A 252 -23.56 17.20 -0.04
CA PRO A 252 -22.55 18.22 -0.19
C PRO A 252 -23.21 19.38 -0.97
N ALA A 253 -23.09 20.60 -0.47
CA ALA A 253 -23.80 21.78 -0.98
C ALA A 253 -23.80 21.90 -2.53
N GLY A 254 -25.00 21.94 -3.14
CA GLY A 254 -25.20 22.55 -4.45
C GLY A 254 -25.82 21.69 -5.56
N THR A 255 -27.09 21.26 -5.43
CA THR A 255 -28.03 21.19 -6.57
C THR A 255 -29.45 20.92 -6.07
N GLY A 256 -30.36 21.89 -6.24
CA GLY A 256 -31.75 21.80 -5.78
C GLY A 256 -32.61 20.91 -6.69
N ALA A 257 -33.40 20.01 -6.09
CA ALA A 257 -34.44 19.26 -6.79
C ALA A 257 -35.77 20.01 -6.69
N ALA A 258 -36.32 20.45 -7.83
CA ALA A 258 -37.66 21.01 -7.93
C ALA A 258 -38.69 19.88 -8.13
N LEU A 259 -39.73 19.83 -7.28
CA LEU A 259 -40.85 18.90 -7.42
C LEU A 259 -41.84 19.44 -8.47
N VAL A 260 -42.09 18.66 -9.53
CA VAL A 260 -43.15 18.94 -10.51
C VAL A 260 -44.40 18.15 -10.15
N ALA A 261 -45.49 18.85 -9.87
CA ALA A 261 -46.81 18.25 -9.64
C ALA A 261 -47.44 17.82 -10.99
N GLY A 262 -47.34 16.53 -11.30
CA GLY A 262 -48.13 15.84 -12.34
C GLY A 262 -48.95 14.71 -11.70
N SER A 263 -49.82 14.05 -12.48
CA SER A 263 -50.63 12.90 -12.04
C SER A 263 -49.88 11.97 -11.08
N ALA A 264 -50.53 11.43 -10.04
CA ALA A 264 -49.88 10.76 -8.90
C ALA A 264 -48.83 9.71 -9.29
N GLY A 265 -49.03 9.01 -10.41
CA GLY A 265 -48.04 8.10 -10.98
C GLY A 265 -46.80 8.80 -11.57
N SER A 266 -46.98 9.83 -12.41
CA SER A 266 -45.87 10.59 -13.01
C SER A 266 -45.00 11.31 -11.98
N SER A 267 -45.59 11.83 -10.89
CA SER A 267 -44.84 12.48 -9.81
C SER A 267 -44.05 11.48 -8.96
N ALA A 268 -44.58 10.27 -8.75
CA ALA A 268 -43.87 9.22 -8.02
C ALA A 268 -42.68 8.67 -8.82
N ALA A 269 -42.86 8.43 -10.12
CA ALA A 269 -41.74 8.03 -10.98
C ALA A 269 -40.67 9.12 -11.11
N ALA A 270 -41.05 10.40 -11.18
CA ALA A 270 -40.07 11.49 -11.15
C ALA A 270 -39.27 11.50 -9.83
N SER A 271 -39.93 11.26 -8.70
CA SER A 271 -39.28 11.19 -7.39
C SER A 271 -38.34 9.98 -7.26
N VAL A 272 -38.78 8.79 -7.72
CA VAL A 272 -37.95 7.58 -7.77
C VAL A 272 -36.76 7.80 -8.72
N GLY A 273 -36.98 8.36 -9.91
CA GLY A 273 -35.90 8.70 -10.84
C GLY A 273 -34.86 9.63 -10.22
N GLY A 274 -35.29 10.64 -9.45
CA GLY A 274 -34.38 11.49 -8.69
C GLY A 274 -33.51 10.74 -7.69
N VAL A 275 -34.06 9.74 -6.98
CA VAL A 275 -33.29 8.88 -6.07
C VAL A 275 -32.24 8.06 -6.84
N LEU A 276 -32.61 7.50 -8.00
CA LEU A 276 -31.71 6.69 -8.83
C LEU A 276 -30.56 7.53 -9.41
N VAL A 277 -30.83 8.76 -9.84
CA VAL A 277 -29.79 9.71 -10.29
C VAL A 277 -28.80 10.03 -9.16
N VAL A 278 -29.27 10.19 -7.93
CA VAL A 278 -28.39 10.39 -6.76
C VAL A 278 -27.54 9.14 -6.51
N LEU A 279 -28.12 7.95 -6.64
CA LEU A 279 -27.40 6.69 -6.50
C LEU A 279 -26.31 6.52 -7.58
N ASP A 280 -26.62 6.83 -8.84
CA ASP A 280 -25.64 6.85 -9.94
C ASP A 280 -24.49 7.82 -9.62
N GLY A 281 -24.80 8.99 -9.05
CA GLY A 281 -23.81 9.97 -8.59
C GLY A 281 -22.90 9.45 -7.48
N ALA A 282 -23.46 8.75 -6.50
CA ALA A 282 -22.70 8.12 -5.42
C ALA A 282 -21.72 7.06 -5.96
N ALA A 283 -22.14 6.24 -6.94
CA ALA A 283 -21.26 5.28 -7.59
C ALA A 283 -20.04 5.96 -8.25
N VAL A 284 -20.23 7.11 -8.92
CA VAL A 284 -19.12 7.84 -9.57
C VAL A 284 -18.07 8.32 -8.56
N VAL A 285 -18.51 8.88 -7.43
CA VAL A 285 -17.61 9.41 -6.40
C VAL A 285 -16.73 8.30 -5.82
N GLN A 286 -17.32 7.14 -5.57
CA GLN A 286 -16.60 5.99 -5.01
C GLN A 286 -15.61 5.38 -6.01
N VAL A 287 -15.95 5.30 -7.30
CA VAL A 287 -15.02 4.82 -8.34
C VAL A 287 -13.72 5.65 -8.37
N GLY A 288 -13.80 6.98 -8.20
CA GLY A 288 -12.62 7.83 -8.15
C GLY A 288 -11.70 7.53 -6.96
N ALA A 289 -12.28 7.28 -5.79
CA ALA A 289 -11.51 6.92 -4.59
C ALA A 289 -10.83 5.54 -4.73
N VAL A 290 -11.52 4.58 -5.35
CA VAL A 290 -10.98 3.23 -5.55
C VAL A 290 -9.90 3.19 -6.64
N ALA A 291 -10.04 3.97 -7.71
CA ALA A 291 -8.99 4.11 -8.73
C ALA A 291 -7.68 4.68 -8.15
N ALA A 292 -7.77 5.66 -7.24
CA ALA A 292 -6.60 6.19 -6.54
C ALA A 292 -5.94 5.14 -5.64
N ALA A 293 -6.72 4.21 -5.07
CA ALA A 293 -6.19 3.10 -4.30
C ALA A 293 -5.39 2.12 -5.17
N GLY A 294 -5.89 1.76 -6.36
CA GLY A 294 -5.18 0.92 -7.33
C GLY A 294 -3.79 1.48 -7.71
N VAL A 295 -3.69 2.79 -7.97
CA VAL A 295 -2.40 3.44 -8.27
C VAL A 295 -1.41 3.32 -7.11
N ALA A 296 -1.86 3.54 -5.87
CA ALA A 296 -1.02 3.41 -4.69
C ALA A 296 -0.55 1.97 -4.47
N ILE A 297 -1.44 0.99 -4.71
CA ILE A 297 -1.09 -0.45 -4.67
C ILE A 297 0.04 -0.75 -5.66
N GLY A 298 -0.07 -0.29 -6.91
CA GLY A 298 0.97 -0.50 -7.93
C GLY A 298 2.31 0.13 -7.53
N GLY A 299 2.28 1.30 -6.88
CA GLY A 299 3.46 1.94 -6.32
C GLY A 299 4.16 1.09 -5.26
N ALA A 300 3.41 0.58 -4.28
CA ALA A 300 3.95 -0.28 -3.21
C ALA A 300 4.57 -1.57 -3.76
N VAL A 301 3.92 -2.22 -4.74
CA VAL A 301 4.45 -3.43 -5.39
C VAL A 301 5.77 -3.14 -6.12
N THR A 302 5.85 -2.00 -6.83
CA THR A 302 7.07 -1.60 -7.55
C THR A 302 8.26 -1.39 -6.60
N GLN A 303 8.02 -0.92 -5.37
CA GLN A 303 9.07 -0.71 -4.37
C GLN A 303 9.71 -2.03 -3.90
N ILE A 304 8.92 -3.10 -3.78
CA ILE A 304 9.40 -4.40 -3.30
C ILE A 304 9.81 -5.35 -4.44
N GLN A 305 9.51 -5.02 -5.70
CA GLN A 305 9.86 -5.85 -6.86
C GLN A 305 11.34 -6.27 -6.91
N PRO A 306 12.34 -5.40 -6.63
CA PRO A 306 13.75 -5.80 -6.66
C PRO A 306 14.09 -6.90 -5.64
N LEU A 307 13.36 -6.95 -4.51
CA LEU A 307 13.53 -8.01 -3.52
C LEU A 307 12.92 -9.33 -4.01
N LEU A 308 11.75 -9.28 -4.63
CA LEU A 308 11.06 -10.46 -5.14
C LEU A 308 11.86 -11.15 -6.25
N GLU A 309 12.52 -10.36 -7.09
CA GLU A 309 13.41 -10.84 -8.16
C GLU A 309 14.80 -11.25 -7.65
N GLY A 310 15.13 -10.90 -6.41
CA GLY A 310 16.41 -11.25 -5.78
C GLY A 310 16.53 -12.75 -5.48
N ASN A 311 17.72 -13.29 -5.74
CA ASN A 311 18.07 -14.65 -5.33
C ASN A 311 19.04 -14.61 -4.13
N PRO A 312 18.75 -15.31 -3.03
CA PRO A 312 19.72 -15.51 -1.96
C PRO A 312 20.85 -16.40 -2.51
N THR A 313 22.06 -15.84 -2.62
CA THR A 313 23.22 -16.61 -3.07
C THR A 313 23.93 -17.28 -1.90
N GLY A 314 24.14 -18.59 -2.03
CA GLY A 314 24.99 -19.35 -1.10
C GLY A 314 26.47 -19.07 -1.32
N PHE A 315 27.26 -19.29 -0.28
CA PHE A 315 28.73 -19.17 -0.30
C PHE A 315 29.36 -20.22 -1.23
N ALA A 316 29.52 -19.90 -2.52
CA ALA A 316 30.42 -20.61 -3.40
C ALA A 316 31.79 -19.94 -3.34
N MET A 317 32.75 -20.54 -2.64
CA MET A 317 34.17 -20.24 -2.86
C MET A 317 34.55 -20.70 -4.27
N ASP A 318 34.29 -19.88 -5.29
CA ASP A 318 34.99 -20.00 -6.57
C ASP A 318 36.24 -19.12 -6.49
N ASN A 319 37.34 -19.81 -6.21
CA ASN A 319 38.68 -19.28 -6.17
C ASN A 319 39.18 -19.08 -7.61
N THR A 320 38.54 -18.20 -8.39
CA THR A 320 39.01 -17.81 -9.73
C THR A 320 38.60 -16.39 -10.09
N GLY A 321 39.62 -15.51 -10.19
CA GLY A 321 39.60 -14.37 -11.10
C GLY A 321 38.96 -13.11 -10.55
N GLY A 322 39.78 -12.07 -10.37
CA GLY A 322 39.32 -10.74 -10.05
C GLY A 322 38.48 -10.17 -11.20
N ASP A 323 37.19 -9.99 -10.93
CA ASP A 323 36.38 -8.97 -11.59
C ASP A 323 35.92 -7.99 -10.51
N SER A 324 36.37 -6.74 -10.65
CA SER A 324 35.98 -5.63 -9.81
C SER A 324 34.50 -5.33 -10.00
N VAL A 325 33.65 -5.88 -9.14
CA VAL A 325 32.28 -5.39 -8.95
C VAL A 325 32.39 -4.04 -8.26
N SER A 326 32.08 -2.96 -8.98
CA SER A 326 31.97 -1.61 -8.41
C SER A 326 30.98 -1.59 -7.23
N PRO A 327 31.25 -0.84 -6.14
CA PRO A 327 30.37 -0.81 -4.98
C PRO A 327 28.99 -0.21 -5.34
N PRO A 328 27.88 -0.67 -4.70
CA PRO A 328 26.53 -0.21 -5.01
C PRO A 328 26.31 1.26 -4.65
N ASP A 329 25.65 2.00 -5.53
CA ASP A 329 25.32 3.41 -5.34
C ASP A 329 24.48 3.63 -4.06
N ALA A 330 24.88 4.58 -3.22
CA ALA A 330 24.18 4.92 -1.97
C ALA A 330 22.77 5.47 -2.25
N LEU A 331 21.79 5.25 -1.35
CA LEU A 331 20.38 5.68 -1.51
C LEU A 331 20.22 7.13 -2.02
N TRP A 332 21.02 8.05 -1.46
CA TRP A 332 21.01 9.45 -1.84
C TRP A 332 21.42 9.66 -3.31
N GLN A 333 22.33 8.85 -3.86
CA GLN A 333 22.79 8.93 -5.26
C GLN A 333 21.67 8.54 -6.22
N ARG A 334 20.94 7.47 -5.89
CA ARG A 334 19.78 7.01 -6.66
C ARG A 334 18.68 8.05 -6.69
N GLU A 335 18.25 8.53 -5.52
CA GLU A 335 17.17 9.54 -5.44
C GLU A 335 17.61 10.88 -6.06
N PHE A 336 18.86 11.31 -5.84
CA PHE A 336 19.42 12.50 -6.49
C PHE A 336 19.41 12.37 -8.03
N GLY A 337 19.69 11.19 -8.56
CA GLY A 337 19.64 10.91 -10.00
C GLY A 337 18.25 11.03 -10.62
N GLN A 338 17.19 10.82 -9.83
CA GLN A 338 15.80 10.82 -10.29
C GLN A 338 15.12 12.20 -10.19
N LEU A 339 15.69 13.13 -9.44
CA LEU A 339 15.16 14.48 -9.34
C LEU A 339 15.29 15.25 -10.68
N PRO A 340 14.36 16.18 -10.97
CA PRO A 340 14.49 17.08 -12.12
C PRO A 340 15.84 17.81 -12.16
N ASP A 341 16.39 17.98 -13.37
CA ASP A 341 17.62 18.74 -13.61
C ASP A 341 17.41 20.23 -13.30
N GLY A 342 18.30 20.81 -12.50
CA GLY A 342 18.39 22.26 -12.34
C GLY A 342 19.26 22.93 -13.41
N ARG A 343 19.53 24.23 -13.25
CA ARG A 343 20.32 25.04 -14.21
C ARG A 343 21.78 24.59 -14.41
N SER A 344 22.27 23.64 -13.62
CA SER A 344 23.64 23.12 -13.71
C SER A 344 23.61 21.60 -13.55
N PRO A 345 24.48 20.83 -14.23
CA PRO A 345 24.48 19.36 -14.18
C PRO A 345 24.79 18.75 -12.80
N ARG A 346 25.08 19.58 -11.79
CA ARG A 346 25.34 19.17 -10.40
C ARG A 346 24.21 19.55 -9.45
N VAL A 347 23.10 19.98 -10.03
CA VAL A 347 22.01 20.62 -9.32
C VAL A 347 20.71 19.96 -9.73
N ARG A 348 19.88 19.69 -8.73
CA ARG A 348 18.58 19.04 -8.85
C ARG A 348 17.51 19.89 -8.19
N GLU A 349 16.28 19.75 -8.64
CA GLU A 349 15.15 20.53 -8.15
C GLU A 349 14.17 19.63 -7.38
N ALA A 350 13.76 20.04 -6.19
CA ALA A 350 12.68 19.42 -5.42
C ALA A 350 11.43 20.31 -5.50
N PRO A 351 10.24 19.77 -5.76
CA PRO A 351 9.05 20.56 -6.10
C PRO A 351 8.49 21.38 -4.93
N SER A 352 8.87 21.07 -3.68
CA SER A 352 8.49 21.83 -2.50
C SER A 352 9.54 21.75 -1.38
N GLU A 353 9.47 22.66 -0.41
CA GLU A 353 10.32 22.61 0.80
C GLU A 353 10.04 21.36 1.64
N GLU A 354 8.78 20.91 1.70
CA GLU A 354 8.37 19.71 2.43
C GLU A 354 8.99 18.45 1.83
N GLU A 355 8.96 18.32 0.50
CA GLU A 355 9.57 17.18 -0.19
C GLU A 355 11.10 17.22 -0.08
N MET A 356 11.70 18.41 -0.18
CA MET A 356 13.13 18.59 0.06
C MET A 356 13.53 18.23 1.49
N ARG A 357 12.71 18.58 2.48
CA ARG A 357 12.94 18.17 3.87
C ARG A 357 12.83 16.65 4.01
N GLY A 358 11.81 16.03 3.41
CA GLY A 358 11.65 14.58 3.39
C GLY A 358 12.84 13.87 2.75
N LEU A 359 13.41 14.40 1.66
CA LEU A 359 14.65 13.89 1.06
C LEU A 359 15.82 13.98 2.03
N PHE A 360 16.01 15.13 2.68
CA PHE A 360 17.09 15.31 3.65
C PHE A 360 16.99 14.34 4.82
N ASP A 361 15.80 14.18 5.39
CA ASP A 361 15.56 13.25 6.50
C ASP A 361 15.83 11.81 6.11
N ARG A 362 15.33 11.38 4.95
CA ARG A 362 15.60 10.03 4.42
C ARG A 362 17.07 9.79 4.14
N TRP A 363 17.75 10.73 3.47
CA TRP A 363 19.17 10.57 3.11
C TRP A 363 20.10 10.59 4.31
N THR A 364 19.69 11.22 5.41
CA THR A 364 20.50 11.36 6.61
C THR A 364 20.03 10.47 7.76
N THR A 365 19.07 9.57 7.50
CA THR A 365 18.64 8.57 8.47
C THR A 365 19.80 7.67 8.85
N GLY A 366 20.08 7.55 10.15
CA GLY A 366 21.20 6.75 10.68
C GLY A 366 22.58 7.39 10.51
N ALA A 367 22.69 8.56 9.88
CA ALA A 367 23.97 9.21 9.63
C ALA A 367 24.59 9.82 10.90
N GLN A 368 25.92 9.92 10.94
CA GLN A 368 26.63 10.58 12.01
C GLN A 368 26.36 12.09 11.98
N LYS A 369 25.69 12.61 13.01
CA LYS A 369 25.47 14.05 13.17
C LYS A 369 26.78 14.77 13.51
N LEU A 370 27.15 15.75 12.68
CA LEU A 370 28.32 16.61 12.87
C LEU A 370 27.91 17.97 13.47
N PRO A 371 28.85 18.73 14.05
CA PRO A 371 28.58 20.08 14.53
C PRO A 371 28.00 20.98 13.44
N ALA A 372 27.01 21.79 13.81
CA ALA A 372 26.42 22.80 12.93
C ALA A 372 27.50 23.78 12.43
N ARG A 373 27.32 24.27 11.20
CA ARG A 373 28.26 25.20 10.54
C ARG A 373 27.64 26.60 10.48
N GLY A 374 27.46 27.18 11.67
CA GLY A 374 26.83 28.49 11.87
C GLY A 374 25.32 28.49 11.58
N ASP A 375 24.69 29.65 11.78
CA ASP A 375 23.21 29.78 11.77
C ASP A 375 22.56 29.44 10.42
N LYS A 376 23.33 29.48 9.33
CA LYS A 376 22.84 29.15 7.99
C LYS A 376 22.85 27.67 7.67
N VAL A 377 23.62 26.85 8.41
CA VAL A 377 23.75 25.41 8.19
C VAL A 377 23.59 24.68 9.53
N PRO A 378 22.35 24.59 10.03
CA PRO A 378 22.07 24.07 11.36
C PRO A 378 22.24 22.54 11.47
N GLU A 379 22.15 21.81 10.34
CA GLU A 379 22.22 20.35 10.33
C GLU A 379 23.27 19.88 9.31
N VAL A 380 24.21 19.08 9.80
CA VAL A 380 25.30 18.48 9.02
C VAL A 380 25.39 17.03 9.43
N ASN A 381 25.29 16.12 8.47
CA ASN A 381 25.31 14.69 8.69
C ASN A 381 26.37 14.04 7.80
N ARG A 382 27.11 13.06 8.31
CA ARG A 382 28.08 12.26 7.56
C ARG A 382 27.53 10.85 7.41
N LEU A 383 27.42 10.40 6.16
CA LEU A 383 27.00 9.05 5.80
C LEU A 383 28.19 8.08 5.90
N ASP A 384 27.89 6.78 5.88
CA ASP A 384 28.88 5.72 6.03
C ASP A 384 29.89 5.67 4.87
N ASP A 385 29.49 6.14 3.68
CA ASP A 385 30.35 6.28 2.49
C ASP A 385 31.27 7.52 2.54
N GLY A 386 31.33 8.22 3.68
CA GLY A 386 32.11 9.45 3.86
C GLY A 386 31.43 10.71 3.31
N THR A 387 30.30 10.59 2.61
CA THR A 387 29.54 11.73 2.09
C THR A 387 29.03 12.60 3.22
N VAL A 388 29.21 13.92 3.09
CA VAL A 388 28.60 14.89 4.01
C VAL A 388 27.38 15.50 3.35
N VAL A 389 26.22 15.36 3.98
CA VAL A 389 24.96 15.98 3.59
C VAL A 389 24.59 17.05 4.60
N GLN A 390 24.26 18.25 4.16
CA GLN A 390 23.92 19.36 5.05
C GLN A 390 22.67 20.10 4.61
N TRP A 391 21.89 20.52 5.59
CA TRP A 391 20.73 21.38 5.41
C TRP A 391 21.16 22.83 5.55
N ARG A 392 20.84 23.66 4.55
CA ARG A 392 21.10 25.10 4.59
C ARG A 392 19.79 25.87 4.52
N THR A 393 19.59 26.79 5.45
CA THR A 393 18.34 27.57 5.62
C THR A 393 18.20 28.73 4.63
N SER A 394 19.28 29.14 3.97
CA SER A 394 19.25 30.23 2.98
C SER A 394 20.36 30.10 1.93
N SER A 395 20.02 30.29 0.65
CA SER A 395 20.96 30.28 -0.48
C SER A 395 21.08 31.66 -1.17
N ARG A 396 22.08 31.83 -2.04
CA ARG A 396 22.24 33.07 -2.84
C ARG A 396 21.15 33.25 -3.91
N SER A 397 20.48 32.17 -4.30
CA SER A 397 19.35 32.16 -5.24
C SER A 397 17.98 32.23 -4.56
N GLY A 398 17.93 32.26 -3.22
CA GLY A 398 16.71 32.18 -2.42
C GLY A 398 16.43 30.74 -1.94
N GLY A 399 15.72 30.61 -0.82
CA GLY A 399 15.22 29.34 -0.30
C GLY A 399 16.22 28.44 0.43
N GLN A 400 15.69 27.34 0.97
CA GLN A 400 16.42 26.26 1.62
C GLN A 400 17.10 25.36 0.58
N THR A 401 18.20 24.68 0.97
CA THR A 401 18.94 23.79 0.07
C THR A 401 19.55 22.61 0.81
N ILE A 402 19.64 21.46 0.13
CA ILE A 402 20.52 20.35 0.51
C ILE A 402 21.84 20.52 -0.23
N ASP A 403 22.97 20.58 0.49
CA ASP A 403 24.28 20.39 -0.15
C ASP A 403 24.82 18.99 0.18
N ILE A 404 25.37 18.32 -0.83
CA ILE A 404 25.93 16.97 -0.74
C ILE A 404 27.40 17.04 -1.15
N TYR A 405 28.28 16.50 -0.32
CA TYR A 405 29.72 16.46 -0.53
C TYR A 405 30.19 15.00 -0.51
N PRO A 406 30.15 14.31 -1.66
CA PRO A 406 30.61 12.93 -1.72
C PRO A 406 32.14 12.87 -1.59
N GLU A 407 32.65 11.82 -0.94
CA GLU A 407 34.09 11.66 -0.76
C GLU A 407 34.79 11.49 -2.12
N GLY A 408 35.80 12.31 -2.40
CA GLY A 408 36.53 12.28 -3.67
C GLY A 408 35.78 12.83 -4.90
N ALA A 409 34.54 13.32 -4.76
CA ALA A 409 33.75 13.86 -5.87
C ALA A 409 33.45 15.36 -5.76
N LYS A 410 32.86 15.93 -6.81
CA LYS A 410 32.44 17.34 -6.82
C LYS A 410 31.14 17.50 -6.00
N PRO A 411 30.95 18.64 -5.30
CA PRO A 411 29.73 18.90 -4.55
C PRO A 411 28.48 18.95 -5.45
N LEU A 412 27.38 18.42 -4.93
CA LEU A 412 26.05 18.36 -5.55
C LEU A 412 25.04 19.13 -4.69
N LYS A 413 23.91 19.54 -5.28
CA LYS A 413 22.90 20.35 -4.59
C LYS A 413 21.46 20.02 -5.01
N VAL A 414 20.54 20.15 -4.05
CA VAL A 414 19.10 20.20 -4.29
C VAL A 414 18.55 21.56 -3.87
N HIS A 415 17.76 22.20 -4.73
CA HIS A 415 17.07 23.47 -4.45
C HIS A 415 15.61 23.44 -4.92
N LEU A 416 14.85 24.49 -4.61
CA LEU A 416 13.52 24.71 -5.15
C LEU A 416 13.60 25.29 -6.58
N PRO A 417 12.66 25.00 -7.49
CA PRO A 417 12.66 25.46 -8.88
C PRO A 417 12.94 26.96 -9.09
#